data_AF-A0A964UTA7-F1
#
_entry.id   AF-A0A964UTA7-F1
#
_cell.length_a   1.000
_cell.length_b   1.000
_cell.length_c   1.000
_cell.angle_alpha   90.00
_cell.angle_beta   90.00
_cell.angle_gamma   90.00
#
_symmetry.space_group_name_H-M   'P 1'
#
loop_
_entity.id
_entity.type
_entity.pdbx_description
1 polymer ?
#
loop_
_entity_poly.entity_id
_entity_poly.type
_entity_poly.pdbx_seq_one_letter_code
_entity_poly.pdbx_strand_id
1 'polypeptide(L)'
;MTSTTNDLLFDLAFWLAAPVWLLMIFAPGWRGTARIARSPLTVVPVLVVYLGLAVPVLPELWAAVSSPDLDGFRELTALAGGAGAVWAQVIAWDLLLGQWMYGEARRLGVHPLVMGPLLVLTILLSPFGLLLFLPLRAIRERRLRSQPSPQPSPQPSPQPSPQPSPQPSPQPASQSASQPSPDPSAGN
;
A
#
# COMPACT_ATOMS: atom_id res chain seq x y z
N MET A 1 16.14 -41.40 10.72
CA MET A 1 14.75 -40.95 10.49
C MET A 1 14.58 -39.45 10.73
N THR A 2 15.28 -38.84 11.68
CA THR A 2 15.23 -37.39 11.97
C THR A 2 15.69 -36.51 10.80
N SER A 3 16.71 -36.91 10.04
CA SER A 3 17.21 -36.14 8.88
C SER A 3 16.13 -35.91 7.82
N THR A 4 15.41 -36.96 7.40
CA THR A 4 14.35 -36.85 6.39
C THR A 4 13.22 -35.91 6.81
N THR A 5 12.85 -35.89 8.09
CA THR A 5 11.85 -34.95 8.62
C THR A 5 12.35 -33.51 8.58
N ASN A 6 13.61 -33.28 8.95
CA ASN A 6 14.20 -31.95 8.91
C ASN A 6 14.30 -31.41 7.47
N ASP A 7 14.63 -32.27 6.50
CA ASP A 7 14.67 -31.91 5.08
C ASP A 7 13.27 -31.49 4.59
N LEU A 8 12.22 -32.24 4.96
CA LEU A 8 10.84 -31.89 4.63
C LEU A 8 10.40 -30.56 5.26
N LEU A 9 10.74 -30.32 6.52
CA LEU A 9 10.45 -29.05 7.21
C LEU A 9 11.20 -27.89 6.57
N PHE A 10 12.47 -28.09 6.22
CA PHE A 10 13.28 -27.11 5.52
C PHE A 10 12.65 -26.70 4.17
N ASP A 11 12.28 -27.67 3.34
CA ASP A 11 11.59 -27.41 2.07
C ASP A 11 10.25 -26.70 2.28
N LEU A 12 9.49 -27.13 3.30
CA LEU A 12 8.20 -26.55 3.62
C LEU A 12 8.29 -25.04 3.93
N ALA A 13 9.37 -24.57 4.55
CA ALA A 13 9.58 -23.14 4.77
C ALA A 13 9.54 -22.33 3.47
N PHE A 14 10.17 -22.84 2.41
CA PHE A 14 10.15 -22.19 1.09
C PHE A 14 8.77 -22.24 0.45
N TRP A 15 8.11 -23.41 0.48
CA TRP A 15 6.77 -23.57 -0.07
C TRP A 15 5.72 -22.68 0.60
N LEU A 16 5.90 -22.37 1.89
CA LEU A 16 5.02 -21.46 2.63
C LEU A 16 5.28 -19.99 2.28
N ALA A 17 6.53 -19.60 2.08
CA ALA A 17 6.89 -18.22 1.73
C ALA A 17 6.63 -17.89 0.25
N ALA A 18 6.86 -18.85 -0.66
CA ALA A 18 6.86 -18.64 -2.10
C ALA A 18 5.55 -18.05 -2.66
N PRO A 19 4.33 -18.48 -2.24
CA PRO A 19 3.09 -17.89 -2.74
C PRO A 19 2.97 -16.40 -2.46
N VAL A 20 3.44 -15.94 -1.30
CA VAL A 20 3.37 -14.52 -0.93
C VAL A 20 4.34 -13.72 -1.79
N TRP A 21 5.56 -14.22 -1.99
CA TRP A 21 6.54 -13.61 -2.89
C TRP A 21 6.04 -13.56 -4.34
N LEU A 22 5.48 -14.66 -4.84
CA LEU A 22 4.95 -14.76 -6.20
C LEU A 22 3.85 -13.71 -6.43
N LEU A 23 2.93 -13.56 -5.47
CA LEU A 23 1.89 -12.54 -5.54
C LEU A 23 2.46 -11.12 -5.58
N MET A 24 3.47 -10.82 -4.75
CA MET A 24 4.09 -9.49 -4.72
C MET A 24 4.86 -9.16 -6.00
N ILE A 25 5.47 -10.16 -6.64
CA ILE A 25 6.28 -9.98 -7.85
C ILE A 25 5.40 -9.94 -9.11
N PHE A 26 4.50 -10.91 -9.28
CA PHE A 26 3.74 -11.10 -10.54
C PHE A 26 2.35 -10.46 -10.51
N ALA A 27 1.75 -10.28 -9.33
CA ALA A 27 0.45 -9.63 -9.17
C ALA A 27 0.49 -8.38 -8.26
N PRO A 28 1.42 -7.42 -8.45
CA PRO A 28 1.62 -6.28 -7.55
C PRO A 28 0.48 -5.25 -7.57
N GLY A 29 -0.38 -5.29 -8.58
CA GLY A 29 -1.56 -4.42 -8.68
C GLY A 29 -2.81 -4.98 -8.00
N TRP A 30 -2.82 -6.27 -7.65
CA TRP A 30 -4.02 -6.94 -7.16
C TRP A 30 -4.36 -6.53 -5.73
N ARG A 31 -5.65 -6.23 -5.47
CA ARG A 31 -6.15 -5.85 -4.13
C ARG A 31 -5.88 -6.95 -3.09
N GLY A 32 -5.92 -8.22 -3.50
CA GLY A 32 -5.58 -9.36 -2.67
C GLY A 32 -4.12 -9.33 -2.22
N THR A 33 -3.18 -9.14 -3.15
CA THR A 33 -1.75 -8.99 -2.86
C THR A 33 -1.50 -7.89 -1.83
N ALA A 34 -2.10 -6.72 -2.02
CA ALA A 34 -1.94 -5.60 -1.10
C ALA A 34 -2.54 -5.84 0.30
N ARG A 35 -3.54 -6.73 0.43
CA ARG A 35 -4.11 -7.13 1.72
C ARG A 35 -3.22 -8.16 2.41
N ILE A 36 -2.79 -9.19 1.67
CA ILE A 36 -1.92 -10.26 2.17
C ILE A 36 -0.58 -9.66 2.61
N ALA A 37 0.06 -8.86 1.76
CA ALA A 37 1.36 -8.25 2.07
C ALA A 37 1.31 -7.29 3.26
N ARG A 38 0.15 -6.71 3.61
CA ARG A 38 0.00 -5.87 4.81
C ARG A 38 -0.17 -6.67 6.10
N SER A 39 -0.52 -7.95 6.02
CA SER A 39 -0.73 -8.78 7.18
C SER A 39 0.59 -9.39 7.63
N PRO A 40 1.03 -9.18 8.89
CA PRO A 40 2.21 -9.87 9.41
C PRO A 40 1.96 -11.37 9.63
N LEU A 41 0.70 -11.81 9.61
CA LEU A 41 0.34 -13.22 9.85
C LEU A 41 0.84 -14.18 8.75
N THR A 42 1.23 -13.66 7.60
CA THR A 42 1.84 -14.45 6.51
C THR A 42 3.15 -15.12 6.90
N VAL A 43 3.87 -14.58 7.90
CA VAL A 43 5.12 -15.16 8.40
C VAL A 43 4.90 -16.33 9.35
N VAL A 44 3.70 -16.41 9.96
CA VAL A 44 3.40 -17.39 11.02
C VAL A 44 3.64 -18.83 10.57
N PRO A 45 3.22 -19.29 9.38
CA PRO A 45 3.51 -20.66 8.94
C PRO A 45 5.00 -20.98 8.90
N VAL A 46 5.84 -20.04 8.45
CA VAL A 46 7.30 -20.21 8.42
C VAL A 46 7.86 -20.24 9.85
N LEU A 47 7.32 -19.43 10.76
CA LEU A 47 7.71 -19.46 12.17
C LEU A 47 7.30 -20.77 12.87
N VAL A 48 6.18 -21.39 12.48
CA VAL A 48 5.81 -22.72 12.99
C VAL A 48 6.84 -23.77 12.55
N VAL A 49 7.31 -23.71 11.30
CA VAL A 49 8.39 -24.56 10.81
C VAL A 49 9.68 -24.32 11.58
N TYR A 50 10.05 -23.05 11.80
CA TYR A 50 11.18 -22.67 12.64
C TYR A 50 11.07 -23.31 14.03
N LEU A 51 9.91 -23.21 14.70
CA LEU A 51 9.71 -23.83 16.01
C LEU A 51 9.85 -25.35 15.95
N GLY A 52 9.31 -26.01 14.92
CA GLY A 52 9.47 -27.46 14.73
C GLY A 52 10.92 -27.90 14.60
N LEU A 53 11.77 -27.07 13.97
CA LEU A 53 13.20 -27.30 13.81
C LEU A 53 14.02 -26.89 15.04
N ALA A 54 13.61 -25.84 15.73
CA ALA A 54 14.32 -25.23 16.86
C ALA A 54 14.09 -25.96 18.19
N VAL A 55 12.87 -26.48 18.44
CA VAL A 55 12.52 -27.15 19.69
C VAL A 55 13.44 -28.34 20.02
N PRO A 56 13.80 -29.23 19.06
CA PRO A 56 14.71 -30.34 19.32
C PRO A 56 16.16 -29.92 19.66
N VAL A 57 16.59 -28.73 19.23
CA VAL A 57 17.95 -28.18 19.43
C VAL A 57 17.93 -26.94 20.33
N LEU A 58 16.90 -26.82 21.16
CA LEU A 58 16.67 -25.65 21.99
C LEU A 58 17.81 -25.39 23.00
N PRO A 59 18.43 -26.39 23.65
CA PRO A 59 19.56 -26.16 24.54
C PRO A 59 20.75 -25.50 23.84
N GLU A 60 21.12 -25.98 22.66
CA GLU A 60 22.22 -25.47 21.84
C GLU A 60 21.88 -24.07 21.30
N LEU A 61 20.64 -23.87 20.84
CA LEU A 61 20.14 -22.58 20.41
C LEU A 61 20.17 -21.55 21.55
N TRP A 62 19.76 -21.95 22.76
CA TRP A 62 19.79 -21.08 23.94
C TRP A 62 21.22 -20.76 24.36
N ALA A 63 22.14 -21.73 24.31
CA ALA A 63 23.56 -21.49 24.59
C ALA A 63 24.15 -20.46 23.61
N ALA A 64 23.88 -20.62 22.31
CA ALA A 64 24.34 -19.69 21.27
C ALA A 64 23.77 -18.27 21.42
N VAL A 65 22.55 -18.12 21.95
CA VAL A 65 21.91 -16.81 22.16
C VAL A 65 22.34 -16.17 23.49
N SER A 66 22.44 -16.97 24.56
CA SER A 66 22.72 -16.48 25.91
C SER A 66 24.21 -16.15 26.13
N SER A 67 25.10 -16.81 25.39
CA SER A 67 26.54 -16.54 25.35
C SER A 67 26.97 -16.46 23.88
N PRO A 68 26.77 -15.30 23.22
CA PRO A 68 27.03 -15.17 21.79
C PRO A 68 28.52 -15.31 21.50
N ASP A 69 28.88 -16.49 21.01
CA ASP A 69 30.21 -16.84 20.55
C ASP A 69 30.16 -17.59 19.21
N LEU A 70 31.20 -17.42 18.40
CA LEU A 70 31.25 -17.98 17.06
C LEU A 70 31.34 -19.51 17.08
N ASP A 71 31.95 -20.12 18.10
CA ASP A 71 32.05 -21.57 18.20
C ASP A 71 30.69 -22.18 18.57
N GLY A 72 29.93 -21.58 19.48
CA GLY A 72 28.56 -22.00 19.78
C GLY A 72 27.63 -21.92 18.56
N PHE A 73 27.80 -20.90 17.70
CA PHE A 73 27.05 -20.82 16.44
C PHE A 73 27.44 -21.91 15.44
N ARG A 74 28.74 -22.26 15.35
CA ARG A 74 29.22 -23.36 14.50
C ARG A 74 28.66 -24.71 14.95
N GLU A 75 28.64 -24.96 16.25
CA GLU A 75 28.07 -26.18 16.81
C GLU A 75 26.58 -26.31 16.53
N LEU A 76 25.82 -25.23 16.73
CA LEU A 76 24.38 -25.18 16.40
C LEU A 76 24.14 -25.45 14.91
N THR A 77 24.89 -24.79 14.03
CA THR A 77 24.71 -24.93 12.58
C THR A 77 25.25 -26.25 12.01
N ALA A 78 26.10 -26.97 12.74
CA ALA A 78 26.48 -28.33 12.40
C ALA A 78 25.31 -29.33 12.58
N LEU A 79 24.33 -29.00 13.43
CA LEU A 79 23.11 -29.78 13.59
C LEU A 79 22.13 -29.48 12.45
N ALA A 80 21.58 -30.51 11.81
CA ALA A 80 20.59 -30.34 10.74
C ALA A 80 19.36 -29.51 11.19
N GLY A 81 18.89 -29.73 12.42
CA GLY A 81 17.78 -28.96 13.00
C GLY A 81 18.17 -27.50 13.29
N GLY A 82 19.40 -27.26 13.75
CA GLY A 82 19.91 -25.91 14.03
C GLY A 82 20.12 -25.10 12.75
N ALA A 83 20.77 -25.67 11.73
CA ALA A 83 20.90 -25.06 10.41
C ALA A 83 19.53 -24.74 9.79
N GLY A 84 18.61 -25.71 9.82
CA GLY A 84 17.26 -25.53 9.31
C GLY A 84 16.48 -24.44 10.06
N ALA A 85 16.59 -24.39 11.38
CA ALA A 85 15.96 -23.34 12.19
C ALA A 85 16.52 -21.96 11.85
N VAL A 86 17.85 -21.79 11.82
CA VAL A 86 18.49 -20.52 11.44
C VAL A 86 18.02 -20.09 10.04
N TRP A 87 17.94 -21.04 9.10
CA TRP A 87 17.49 -20.74 7.75
C TRP A 87 16.00 -20.37 7.66
N ALA A 88 15.12 -21.10 8.35
CA ALA A 88 13.69 -20.78 8.44
C ALA A 88 13.48 -19.39 9.06
N GLN A 89 14.28 -19.02 10.06
CA GLN A 89 14.30 -17.68 10.62
C GLN A 89 14.71 -16.63 9.57
N VAL A 90 15.74 -16.88 8.77
CA VAL A 90 16.14 -15.99 7.66
C VAL A 90 14.98 -15.80 6.68
N ILE A 91 14.34 -16.88 6.22
CA ILE A 91 13.19 -16.82 5.30
C ILE A 91 12.04 -15.99 5.91
N ALA A 92 11.75 -16.18 7.19
CA ALA A 92 10.72 -15.43 7.90
C ALA A 92 11.02 -13.92 7.92
N TRP A 93 12.27 -13.54 8.23
CA TRP A 93 12.69 -12.14 8.22
C TRP A 93 12.67 -11.54 6.82
N ASP A 94 13.14 -12.27 5.82
CA ASP A 94 13.15 -11.82 4.43
C ASP A 94 11.75 -11.57 3.91
N LEU A 95 10.78 -12.42 4.27
CA LEU A 95 9.38 -12.25 3.91
C LEU A 95 8.81 -10.96 4.52
N LEU A 96 9.05 -10.71 5.80
CA LEU A 96 8.61 -9.47 6.48
C LEU A 96 9.24 -8.23 5.84
N LEU A 97 10.54 -8.29 5.54
CA LEU A 97 11.26 -7.22 4.84
C LEU A 97 10.67 -6.99 3.44
N GLY A 98 10.45 -8.05 2.67
CA GLY A 98 9.83 -7.99 1.35
C GLY A 98 8.44 -7.36 1.37
N GLN A 99 7.61 -7.74 2.34
CA GLN A 99 6.27 -7.16 2.55
C GLN A 99 6.33 -5.67 2.88
N TRP A 100 7.24 -5.26 3.76
CA TRP A 100 7.46 -3.87 4.09
C TRP A 100 7.95 -3.07 2.87
N MET A 101 8.97 -3.58 2.17
CA MET A 101 9.52 -2.97 0.95
C MET A 101 8.44 -2.79 -0.12
N TYR A 102 7.64 -3.84 -0.37
CA TYR A 102 6.52 -3.81 -1.29
C TYR A 102 5.49 -2.74 -0.89
N GLY A 103 5.08 -2.69 0.38
CA GLY A 103 4.12 -1.71 0.87
C GLY A 103 4.62 -0.28 0.71
N GLU A 104 5.89 -0.04 1.01
CA GLU A 104 6.51 1.27 0.91
C GLU A 104 6.70 1.71 -0.55
N ALA A 105 7.15 0.80 -1.40
CA ALA A 105 7.26 1.03 -2.85
C ALA A 105 5.92 1.46 -3.46
N ARG A 106 4.81 0.83 -3.03
CA ARG A 106 3.46 1.18 -3.45
C ARG A 106 3.05 2.58 -2.96
N ARG A 107 3.36 2.94 -1.71
CA ARG A 107 3.10 4.30 -1.17
C ARG A 107 3.86 5.38 -1.95
N LEU A 108 5.07 5.05 -2.40
CA LEU A 108 5.95 5.97 -3.13
C LEU A 108 5.76 5.96 -4.65
N GLY A 109 4.83 5.16 -5.17
CA GLY A 109 4.58 5.04 -6.60
C GLY A 109 5.75 4.45 -7.40
N VAL A 110 6.55 3.56 -6.79
CA VAL A 110 7.64 2.86 -7.48
C VAL A 110 7.06 1.86 -8.48
N HIS A 111 7.60 1.86 -9.69
CA HIS A 111 7.11 1.01 -10.78
C HIS A 111 7.37 -0.48 -10.49
N PRO A 112 6.40 -1.39 -10.73
CA PRO A 112 6.56 -2.82 -10.48
C PRO A 112 7.77 -3.47 -11.16
N LEU A 113 8.15 -3.01 -12.36
CA LEU A 113 9.34 -3.53 -13.06
C LEU A 113 10.66 -3.25 -12.35
N VAL A 114 10.72 -2.21 -11.51
CA VAL A 114 11.89 -1.95 -10.65
C VAL A 114 11.76 -2.74 -9.35
N MET A 115 10.53 -2.83 -8.84
CA MET A 115 10.27 -3.50 -7.57
C MET A 115 10.46 -5.03 -7.66
N GLY A 116 10.05 -5.66 -8.77
CA GLY A 116 10.17 -7.10 -8.97
C GLY A 116 11.61 -7.62 -8.81
N PRO A 117 12.60 -7.10 -9.55
CA PRO A 117 14.01 -7.46 -9.38
C PRO A 117 14.54 -7.17 -7.97
N LEU A 118 14.11 -6.08 -7.33
CA LEU A 118 14.49 -5.79 -5.93
C LEU A 118 13.92 -6.84 -4.97
N LEU A 119 12.67 -7.25 -5.14
CA LEU A 119 12.05 -8.32 -4.35
C LEU A 119 12.77 -9.65 -4.57
N VAL A 120 13.13 -10.00 -5.81
CA VAL A 120 13.92 -11.20 -6.11
C VAL A 120 15.30 -11.13 -5.45
N LEU A 121 15.97 -9.98 -5.51
CA LEU A 121 17.23 -9.78 -4.81
C LEU A 121 17.05 -9.92 -3.29
N THR A 122 15.92 -9.47 -2.73
CA THR A 122 15.62 -9.65 -1.30
C THR A 122 15.40 -11.11 -0.92
N ILE A 123 14.79 -11.93 -1.79
CA ILE A 123 14.64 -13.39 -1.55
C ILE A 123 16.00 -14.08 -1.49
N LEU A 124 16.93 -13.69 -2.38
CA LEU A 124 18.24 -14.33 -2.48
C LEU A 124 19.23 -13.79 -1.45
N LEU A 125 19.16 -12.49 -1.18
CA LEU A 125 20.14 -11.77 -0.40
C LEU A 125 19.55 -10.46 0.15
N SER A 126 18.69 -10.59 1.15
CA SER A 126 17.98 -9.45 1.76
C SER A 126 18.84 -8.26 2.20
N PRO A 127 20.10 -8.43 2.69
CA PRO A 127 20.93 -7.27 3.03
C PRO A 127 21.17 -6.36 1.83
N PHE A 128 21.34 -6.94 0.64
CA PHE A 128 21.61 -6.17 -0.58
C PHE A 128 20.32 -5.61 -1.17
N GLY A 129 19.23 -6.39 -1.18
CA GLY A 129 17.91 -5.91 -1.59
C GLY A 129 17.49 -4.67 -0.78
N LEU A 130 17.68 -4.71 0.54
CA LEU A 130 17.41 -3.59 1.44
C LEU A 130 18.36 -2.40 1.19
N LEU A 131 19.66 -2.66 1.03
CA LEU A 131 20.66 -1.61 0.78
C LEU A 131 20.39 -0.83 -0.52
N LEU A 132 19.86 -1.49 -1.56
CA LEU A 132 19.44 -0.82 -2.79
C LEU A 132 18.10 -0.10 -2.64
N PHE A 133 17.19 -0.65 -1.83
CA PHE A 133 15.85 -0.09 -1.63
C PHE A 133 15.86 1.22 -0.83
N LEU A 134 16.70 1.34 0.20
CA LEU A 134 16.72 2.51 1.07
C LEU A 134 17.08 3.82 0.33
N PRO A 135 18.11 3.90 -0.52
CA PRO A 135 18.37 5.07 -1.35
C PRO A 135 17.22 5.38 -2.31
N LEU A 136 16.66 4.35 -2.96
CA LEU A 136 15.53 4.51 -3.86
C LEU A 136 14.34 5.14 -3.14
N ARG A 137 14.01 4.63 -1.95
CA ARG A 137 12.99 5.17 -1.05
C ARG A 137 13.26 6.64 -0.72
N ALA A 138 14.47 6.97 -0.26
CA ALA A 138 14.84 8.33 0.11
C ALA A 138 14.74 9.34 -1.06
N ILE A 139 15.14 8.94 -2.26
CA ILE A 139 15.04 9.77 -3.47
C ILE A 139 13.57 10.02 -3.83
N ARG A 140 12.73 8.98 -3.78
CA ARG A 140 11.30 9.09 -4.11
C ARG A 140 10.54 9.98 -3.11
N GLU A 141 10.79 9.78 -1.83
CA GLU A 141 10.22 10.63 -0.77
C GLU A 141 10.58 12.11 -0.95
N ARG A 142 11.85 12.42 -1.26
CA ARG A 142 12.29 13.80 -1.54
C ARG A 142 11.54 14.40 -2.73
N ARG A 143 11.43 13.66 -3.84
CA ARG A 143 10.70 14.13 -5.03
C ARG A 143 9.23 14.42 -4.75
N LEU A 144 8.57 13.59 -3.93
CA LEU A 144 7.17 13.79 -3.57
C LEU A 144 6.98 15.05 -2.69
N ARG A 145 7.91 15.33 -1.78
CA ARG A 145 7.88 16.55 -0.95
C ARG A 145 8.19 17.83 -1.73
N SER A 146 9.03 17.77 -2.75
CA SER A 146 9.42 18.93 -3.55
C SER A 146 8.40 19.31 -4.64
N GLN A 147 7.36 18.52 -4.87
CA GLN A 147 6.31 18.91 -5.80
C GLN A 147 5.47 20.04 -5.16
N PRO A 148 5.41 21.23 -5.79
CA PRO A 148 4.53 22.29 -5.32
C PRO A 148 3.10 21.77 -5.34
N SER A 149 2.36 21.93 -4.24
CA SER A 149 0.92 21.66 -4.20
C SER A 149 0.26 22.29 -5.43
N PRO A 150 -0.65 21.60 -6.15
CA PRO A 150 -1.47 22.27 -7.14
C PRO A 150 -2.12 23.44 -6.43
N GLN A 151 -1.72 24.68 -6.77
CA GLN A 151 -2.39 25.86 -6.25
C GLN A 151 -3.88 25.66 -6.53
N PRO A 152 -4.77 25.80 -5.52
CA PRO A 152 -6.20 25.81 -5.80
C PRO A 152 -6.39 26.86 -6.88
N SER A 153 -6.96 26.43 -8.02
CA SER A 153 -7.24 27.31 -9.15
C SER A 153 -7.90 28.57 -8.59
N PRO A 154 -7.50 29.79 -9.00
CA PRO A 154 -8.16 31.00 -8.54
C PRO A 154 -9.65 30.80 -8.77
N GLN A 155 -10.40 30.73 -7.67
CA GLN A 155 -11.83 30.47 -7.66
C GLN A 155 -12.45 31.47 -8.65
N PRO A 156 -13.19 31.01 -9.68
CA PRO A 156 -13.79 31.93 -10.63
C PRO A 156 -14.58 32.95 -9.82
N SER A 157 -14.23 34.22 -9.98
CA SER A 157 -14.88 35.32 -9.29
C SER A 157 -16.40 35.14 -9.43
N PRO A 158 -17.20 35.39 -8.37
CA PRO A 158 -18.64 35.26 -8.48
C PRO A 158 -19.11 36.12 -9.64
N GLN A 159 -19.58 35.45 -10.70
CA GLN A 159 -20.07 36.08 -11.90
C GLN A 159 -21.21 37.02 -11.48
N PRO A 160 -21.19 38.31 -11.85
CA PRO A 160 -22.25 39.23 -11.45
C PRO A 160 -23.57 38.67 -11.96
N SER A 161 -24.52 38.49 -11.03
CA SER A 161 -25.86 37.97 -11.32
C SER A 161 -26.47 38.73 -12.51
N PRO A 162 -27.16 38.06 -13.44
CA PRO A 162 -27.87 38.76 -14.51
C PRO A 162 -28.84 39.77 -13.88
N GLN A 163 -28.58 41.05 -14.16
CA GLN A 163 -29.40 42.16 -13.70
C GLN A 163 -30.85 41.92 -14.14
N PRO A 164 -31.85 42.01 -13.23
CA PRO A 164 -33.24 41.85 -13.60
C PRO A 164 -33.57 42.84 -14.72
N SER A 165 -34.15 42.33 -15.81
CA SER A 165 -34.62 43.16 -16.91
C SER A 165 -35.57 44.23 -16.37
N PRO A 166 -35.51 45.48 -16.87
CA PRO A 166 -36.44 46.52 -16.44
C PRO A 166 -37.87 46.04 -16.72
N GLN A 167 -38.64 45.90 -15.65
CA GLN A 167 -40.06 45.55 -15.67
C GLN A 167 -40.81 46.55 -16.56
N PRO A 168 -41.68 46.12 -17.49
CA PRO A 168 -42.46 47.03 -18.29
C PRO A 168 -43.31 47.93 -17.38
N SER A 169 -43.22 49.25 -17.59
CA SER A 169 -44.02 50.24 -16.89
C SER A 169 -45.52 49.91 -17.01
N PRO A 170 -46.34 50.14 -15.97
CA PRO A 170 -47.78 50.03 -16.09
C PRO A 170 -48.29 51.01 -17.15
N GLN A 171 -48.99 50.50 -18.17
CA GLN A 171 -49.71 51.34 -19.13
C GLN A 171 -50.72 52.22 -18.39
N PRO A 172 -50.83 53.52 -18.71
CA PRO A 172 -51.89 54.36 -18.18
C PRO A 172 -53.24 53.82 -18.65
N ALA A 173 -54.16 53.60 -17.72
CA ALA A 173 -55.54 53.27 -18.01
C ALA A 173 -56.11 54.30 -19.00
N SER A 174 -56.54 53.82 -20.17
CA SER A 174 -57.26 54.62 -21.14
C SER A 174 -58.53 55.16 -20.48
N GLN A 175 -58.53 56.47 -20.20
CA GLN A 175 -59.72 57.20 -19.77
C GLN A 175 -60.77 57.06 -20.88
N SER A 176 -61.83 56.30 -20.60
CA SER A 176 -63.04 56.31 -21.42
C SER A 176 -63.62 57.72 -21.35
N ALA A 177 -63.52 58.44 -22.46
CA ALA A 177 -64.17 59.71 -22.67
C ALA A 177 -65.69 59.50 -22.61
N SER A 178 -66.32 60.10 -21.60
CA SER A 178 -67.77 60.26 -21.51
C SER A 178 -68.24 61.12 -22.69
N GLN A 179 -68.94 60.50 -23.65
CA GLN A 179 -69.66 61.22 -24.71
C GLN A 179 -70.87 61.96 -24.11
N PRO A 180 -71.14 63.22 -24.50
CA PRO A 180 -72.42 63.85 -24.22
C PRO A 180 -73.46 63.35 -25.24
N SER A 181 -74.62 62.92 -24.75
CA SER A 181 -75.79 62.59 -25.58
C SER A 181 -76.45 63.89 -26.09
N PRO A 182 -76.90 63.94 -27.36
CA PRO A 182 -77.67 65.08 -27.84
C PRO A 182 -79.16 64.96 -27.45
N ASP A 183 -79.67 66.12 -27.08
CA ASP A 183 -81.05 66.50 -26.82
C ASP A 183 -81.97 66.22 -28.02
N PRO A 184 -83.20 65.70 -27.84
CA PRO A 184 -84.24 65.82 -28.84
C PRO A 184 -85.26 66.90 -28.44
N SER A 185 -85.25 67.99 -29.19
CA SER A 185 -86.32 68.98 -29.20
C SER A 185 -87.66 68.38 -29.68
N ALA A 186 -88.73 68.79 -28.99
CA ALA A 186 -90.05 69.18 -29.48
C ALA A 186 -90.94 68.18 -30.26
N GLY A 187 -92.20 68.05 -29.81
CA GLY A 187 -93.31 67.68 -30.68
C GLY A 187 -94.58 67.19 -29.97
N ASN A 188 -95.50 68.12 -29.71
CA ASN A 188 -96.96 68.02 -29.47
C ASN A 188 -97.53 67.08 -28.40
#